data_AF-A0A933H364-F1
#
_entry.id   AF-A0A933H364-F1
#
_cell.length_a   1.000
_cell.length_b   1.000
_cell.length_c   1.000
_cell.angle_alpha   90.00
_cell.angle_beta   90.00
_cell.angle_gamma   90.00
#
_symmetry.space_group_name_H-M   'P 1'
#
loop_
_entity.id
_entity.type
_entity.pdbx_description
1 polymer ?
#
loop_
_entity_poly.entity_id
_entity_poly.type
_entity_poly.pdbx_seq_one_letter_code
_entity_poly.pdbx_strand_id
1 'polypeptide(L)'
;MDKPIALRSEGPRALVHLLRDRADRTPERPFVRVLRRDDLQDEMPWSYGAFWRGVQAAGASLQERGLEPGERVLLVFGGAEGFL
;
A
#
# COMPACT_ATOMS: atom_id res chain seq x y z
N MET A 1 -26.35 -6.36 12.18
CA MET A 1 -26.15 -5.28 13.17
C MET A 1 -24.66 -5.07 13.30
N ASP A 2 -24.10 -4.13 12.54
CA ASP A 2 -22.65 -3.89 12.52
C ASP A 2 -22.22 -3.20 13.82
N LYS A 3 -21.28 -3.81 14.54
CA LYS A 3 -20.66 -3.21 15.71
C LYS A 3 -19.79 -2.02 15.26
N PRO A 4 -19.92 -0.84 15.88
CA PRO A 4 -19.02 0.27 15.58
C PRO A 4 -17.60 -0.11 15.96
N ILE A 5 -16.68 0.03 14.99
CA ILE A 5 -15.25 -0.09 15.24
C ILE A 5 -14.87 1.10 16.12
N ALA A 6 -14.67 0.87 17.42
CA ALA A 6 -14.10 1.87 18.31
C ALA A 6 -12.65 2.15 17.87
N LEU A 7 -12.46 3.20 17.08
CA LEU A 7 -11.14 3.73 16.76
C LEU A 7 -10.66 4.51 17.99
N ARG A 8 -9.98 3.82 18.93
CA ARG A 8 -9.12 4.53 19.87
C ARG A 8 -7.99 5.16 19.04
N SER A 9 -7.93 6.49 18.96
CA SER A 9 -6.86 7.21 18.26
C SER A 9 -5.87 7.76 19.27
N GLU A 10 -4.79 7.02 19.51
CA GLU A 10 -3.57 7.60 20.06
C GLU A 10 -2.82 8.27 18.90
N GLY A 11 -2.80 9.61 18.88
CA GLY A 11 -2.01 10.42 17.95
C GLY A 11 -2.54 10.60 16.51
N PRO A 12 -1.95 11.53 15.73
CA PRO A 12 -2.30 11.73 14.33
C PRO A 12 -1.93 10.50 13.50
N ARG A 13 -2.94 9.81 12.96
CA ARG A 13 -2.73 8.64 12.11
C ARG A 13 -2.22 9.08 10.73
N ALA A 14 -0.94 8.88 10.47
CA ALA A 14 -0.43 8.88 9.10
C ALA A 14 -1.14 7.81 8.23
N LEU A 15 -1.25 8.06 6.93
CA LEU A 15 -1.91 7.17 5.95
C LEU A 15 -1.41 5.71 6.04
N VAL A 16 -0.11 5.54 6.30
CA VAL A 16 0.53 4.23 6.48
C VAL A 16 -0.11 3.40 7.60
N HIS A 17 -0.57 4.04 8.68
CA HIS A 17 -1.22 3.33 9.80
C HIS A 17 -2.60 2.79 9.40
N LEU A 18 -3.35 3.54 8.58
CA LEU A 18 -4.64 3.08 8.07
C LEU A 18 -4.48 1.89 7.13
N LEU A 19 -3.43 1.90 6.31
CA LEU A 19 -3.12 0.81 5.38
C LEU A 19 -2.64 -0.44 6.11
N ARG A 20 -1.77 -0.26 7.13
CA ARG A 20 -1.34 -1.34 8.02
C ARG A 20 -2.52 -1.99 8.74
N ASP A 21 -3.41 -1.20 9.35
CA ASP A 21 -4.61 -1.70 10.05
C ASP A 21 -5.45 -2.60 9.13
N ARG A 22 -5.54 -2.30 7.83
CA ARG A 22 -6.28 -3.09 6.84
C ARG A 22 -5.54 -4.36 6.41
N ALA A 23 -4.22 -4.28 6.25
CA ALA A 23 -3.38 -5.45 5.96
C ALA A 23 -3.42 -6.46 7.10
N ASP A 24 -3.39 -6.00 8.36
CA ASP A 24 -3.41 -6.88 9.53
C ASP A 24 -4.77 -7.56 9.72
N ARG A 25 -5.88 -6.84 9.48
CA ARG A 25 -7.25 -7.35 9.73
C ARG A 25 -7.84 -8.14 8.57
N THR A 26 -7.49 -7.79 7.34
CA THR A 26 -8.08 -8.37 6.12
C THR A 26 -7.01 -8.56 5.04
N PRO A 27 -5.96 -9.36 5.29
CA PRO A 27 -4.79 -9.45 4.40
C PRO A 27 -5.14 -9.92 2.99
N GLU A 28 -6.09 -10.84 2.86
CA GLU A 28 -6.50 -11.40 1.56
C GLU A 28 -7.56 -10.58 0.83
N ARG A 29 -8.12 -9.54 1.47
CA ARG A 29 -9.15 -8.72 0.82
C ARG A 29 -8.52 -7.95 -0.35
N PRO A 30 -9.14 -7.94 -1.54
CA PRO A 30 -8.67 -7.15 -2.67
C PRO A 30 -8.61 -5.65 -2.31
N PHE A 31 -7.51 -5.02 -2.68
CA PHE A 31 -7.24 -3.59 -2.51
C PHE A 31 -7.27 -2.85 -3.86
N VAL A 32 -6.52 -3.35 -4.84
CA VAL A 32 -6.44 -2.81 -6.20
C VAL A 32 -6.54 -3.95 -7.21
N ARG A 33 -7.21 -3.70 -8.34
CA ARG A 33 -7.12 -4.57 -9.52
C ARG A 33 -6.20 -3.90 -10.53
N VAL A 34 -5.15 -4.61 -10.93
CA VAL A 34 -4.24 -4.15 -11.98
C VAL A 34 -4.66 -4.82 -13.27
N LEU A 35 -4.88 -4.01 -14.30
CA LEU A 35 -5.14 -4.49 -15.66
C LEU A 35 -3.80 -4.63 -16.37
N ARG A 36 -3.53 -5.79 -16.95
CA ARG A 36 -2.38 -5.94 -17.85
C ARG A 36 -2.68 -5.21 -19.16
N ARG A 37 -1.69 -4.46 -19.66
CA ARG A 37 -1.83 -3.61 -20.85
C ARG A 37 -2.20 -4.41 -22.10
N ASP A 38 -1.69 -5.62 -22.22
CA ASP A 38 -1.89 -6.48 -23.39
C ASP A 38 -3.10 -7.41 -23.25
N ASP A 39 -3.66 -7.50 -22.04
CA ASP A 39 -4.84 -8.31 -21.75
C ASP A 39 -5.66 -7.68 -20.62
N LEU A 40 -6.67 -6.90 -21.02
CA LEU A 40 -7.62 -6.26 -20.11
C LEU A 40 -8.49 -7.28 -19.34
N GLN A 41 -8.38 -8.58 -19.63
CA GLN A 41 -9.08 -9.64 -18.90
C GLN A 41 -8.23 -10.23 -17.77
N ASP A 42 -6.92 -10.01 -17.78
CA ASP A 42 -5.99 -10.51 -16.77
C ASP A 42 -5.95 -9.53 -15.59
N GLU A 43 -7.00 -9.59 -14.76
CA GLU A 43 -7.05 -8.90 -13.48
C GLU A 43 -6.20 -9.64 -12.45
N MET A 44 -5.06 -9.08 -12.07
CA MET A 44 -4.38 -9.53 -10.85
C MET A 44 -4.90 -8.71 -9.67
N PRO A 45 -5.70 -9.30 -8.75
CA PRO A 45 -6.08 -8.60 -7.53
C PRO A 45 -4.86 -8.50 -6.61
N TRP A 46 -4.41 -7.27 -6.36
CA TRP A 46 -3.51 -6.99 -5.26
C TRP A 46 -4.33 -6.94 -3.97
N SER A 47 -4.06 -7.85 -3.05
CA SER A 47 -4.65 -7.85 -1.71
C SER A 47 -4.00 -6.79 -0.81
N TYR A 48 -4.67 -6.41 0.28
CA TYR A 48 -4.07 -5.49 1.28
C TYR A 48 -2.74 -6.01 1.81
N GLY A 49 -2.62 -7.32 2.05
CA GLY A 49 -1.39 -7.96 2.50
C GLY A 49 -0.28 -7.90 1.45
N ALA A 50 -0.61 -8.12 0.17
CA ALA A 50 0.35 -8.01 -0.93
C ALA A 50 0.87 -6.57 -1.09
N PHE A 51 -0.05 -5.59 -1.07
CA PHE A 51 0.31 -4.18 -1.15
C PHE A 51 1.20 -3.75 0.03
N TRP A 52 0.88 -4.18 1.26
CA TRP A 52 1.67 -3.85 2.44
C TRP A 52 3.11 -4.38 2.36
N ARG A 53 3.32 -5.60 1.86
CA ARG A 53 4.67 -6.13 1.60
C ARG A 53 5.45 -5.25 0.61
N GLY A 54 4.78 -4.77 -0.44
CA GLY A 54 5.38 -3.82 -1.39
C GLY A 54 5.78 -2.50 -0.74
N VAL A 55 4.92 -1.94 0.12
CA VAL A 55 5.24 -0.72 0.89
C VAL A 55 6.44 -0.92 1.81
N GLN A 56 6.53 -2.05 2.51
CA GLN A 56 7.67 -2.37 3.38
C GLN A 56 8.97 -2.49 2.57
N ALA A 57 8.93 -3.18 1.43
CA ALA A 57 10.08 -3.30 0.54
C ALA A 57 10.55 -1.93 0.00
N ALA A 58 9.62 -1.08 -0.43
CA ALA A 58 9.93 0.27 -0.88
C ALA A 58 10.53 1.13 0.24
N GLY A 59 9.97 1.05 1.45
CA GLY A 59 10.50 1.75 2.63
C GLY A 59 11.93 1.33 2.97
N ALA A 60 12.20 0.02 2.98
CA ALA A 60 13.54 -0.51 3.19
C ALA A 60 14.53 -0.01 2.13
N SER A 61 14.14 -0.04 0.85
CA SER A 61 14.98 0.45 -0.24
C SER A 61 15.30 1.94 -0.15
N LEU A 62 14.34 2.76 0.29
CA LEU A 62 14.58 4.19 0.53
C LEU A 62 15.52 4.41 1.72
N GLN A 63 15.35 3.63 2.79
CA GLN A 63 16.23 3.70 3.95
C GLN A 63 17.67 3.29 3.61
N GLU A 64 17.86 2.25 2.80
CA GLU A 64 19.18 1.84 2.29
C GLU A 64 19.86 2.92 1.45
N ARG A 65 19.08 3.81 0.82
CA ARG A 65 19.58 4.97 0.07
C ARG A 65 19.88 6.18 0.97
N GLY A 66 19.73 6.03 2.29
CA GLY A 66 20.02 7.07 3.27
C GLY A 66 18.96 8.17 3.35
N LEU A 67 17.71 7.87 2.96
CA LEU A 67 16.65 8.86 2.97
C LEU A 67 16.17 9.15 4.40
N GLU A 68 16.09 10.43 4.76
CA GLU A 68 15.73 10.88 6.10
C GLU A 68 14.31 11.48 6.18
N PRO A 69 13.68 11.54 7.37
CA PRO A 69 12.39 12.18 7.56
C PRO A 69 12.39 13.65 7.10
N GLY A 70 11.42 14.01 6.25
CA GLY A 70 11.27 15.37 5.72
C GLY A 70 11.93 15.59 4.36
N GLU A 71 12.70 14.62 3.86
CA GLU A 71 13.24 14.66 2.51
C GLU A 71 12.16 14.42 1.44
N ARG A 72 12.37 15.02 0.27
CA ARG A 72 11.41 14.98 -0.84
C ARG A 72 11.84 13.92 -1.85
N VAL A 73 10.93 13.00 -2.16
CA VAL A 73 11.11 11.97 -3.20
C VAL A 73 10.30 12.35 -4.42
N LEU A 74 10.95 12.40 -5.59
CA LEU A 74 10.25 12.47 -6.86
C LEU A 74 9.83 11.06 -7.28
N LEU A 75 8.52 10.83 -7.33
CA LEU A 75 7.96 9.59 -7.85
C LEU A 75 7.73 9.74 -9.35
N VAL A 76 8.59 9.14 -10.16
CA VAL A 76 8.44 9.09 -11.62
C VAL A 76 7.76 7.79 -11.98
N PHE A 77 6.49 7.86 -12.38
CA PHE A 77 5.74 6.71 -12.86
C PHE A 77 5.61 6.79 -14.39
N GLY A 78 6.18 5.81 -15.10
CA GLY A 78 5.66 5.43 -16.42
C GLY A 78 4.29 4.82 -16.18
N GLY A 79 3.23 5.38 -16.78
CA GLY A 79 1.85 5.08 -16.40
C GLY A 79 1.58 3.59 -16.17
N ALA A 80 0.91 3.25 -15.05
CA ALA A 80 0.50 1.91 -14.55
C ALA A 80 1.56 0.78 -14.49
N GLU A 81 2.58 0.77 -15.35
CA GLU A 81 3.59 -0.29 -15.49
C GLU A 81 4.66 -0.26 -14.38
N GLY A 82 4.81 0.88 -13.67
CA GLY A 82 5.80 1.03 -12.60
C GLY A 82 5.47 0.37 -11.25
N PHE A 83 4.42 -0.46 -11.17
CA PHE A 83 3.98 -1.10 -9.93
C PHE A 83 4.37 -2.60 -9.80
N LEU A 84 4.97 -3.20 -10.84
CA LEU A 84 5.29 -4.64 -10.88
C LEU A 84 6.78 -4.93 -10.80
#